data_AF-A0A519WX41-F1
#
_entry.id   AF-A0A519WX41-F1
#
_cell.length_a   1.000
_cell.length_b   1.000
_cell.length_c   1.000
_cell.angle_alpha   90.00
_cell.angle_beta   90.00
_cell.angle_gamma   90.00
#
_symmetry.space_group_name_H-M   'P 1'
#
loop_
_entity.id
_entity.type
_entity.pdbx_description
1 polymer ?
#
loop_
_entity_poly.entity_id
_entity_poly.type
_entity_poly.pdbx_seq_one_letter_code
_entity_poly.pdbx_strand_id
1 'polypeptide(L)'
;MKTRCRKISHRVAIFSTLLLLALQAHAQLTIGAVDAGPYTPGSTIAAPFTIGNASCIATTNTFQLYLSDATGNFAAERLIGTYTGFYSTYVNGIIPNTTPAGTGYKVRVKSTAPAAVSTESITFEIKAGTAVTAGITSTLLNTTNRETFGTCTSRPNYDLALSNTSTATATVSASIKNEITSANTVLDLTTPKTFTAQLAHYTILTKATMPDGTVGTKAYLIINNQVITAFATLSNNVVCLPIGSFDFQVDLSETGILNNFPGDRYVINWGDGTSTTYTFCDIQKAGGKVSHDYTRSSCGRTSSTSSGTIYNAFDVTIRVANDFCGNLGTPISSYAKVVVKPVNSFTFPNPACTNSNITFTNTSLLGENPNTTSPGCTPNNVTYNWFVDGVLVEANKPRSFNFVTKFLHCHCGNTVKRGENPPERLLWQEKSKL
;
A
#
# COMPACT_ATOMS: atom_id res chain seq x y z
N MET A 1 -16.77 -40.53 -69.11
CA MET A 1 -17.16 -39.18 -68.61
C MET A 1 -17.25 -39.26 -67.09
N LYS A 2 -16.67 -38.29 -66.40
CA LYS A 2 -16.15 -38.35 -65.01
C LYS A 2 -17.20 -38.66 -63.92
N THR A 3 -16.90 -39.65 -63.08
CA THR A 3 -17.45 -39.86 -61.73
C THR A 3 -16.63 -39.10 -60.69
N ARG A 4 -17.26 -38.30 -59.82
CA ARG A 4 -16.89 -38.16 -58.39
C ARG A 4 -17.86 -37.25 -57.61
N CYS A 5 -18.62 -37.87 -56.72
CA CYS A 5 -19.16 -37.26 -55.50
C CYS A 5 -18.01 -36.71 -54.64
N ARG A 6 -18.20 -35.51 -54.08
CA ARG A 6 -17.23 -34.83 -53.21
C ARG A 6 -17.47 -35.21 -51.74
N LYS A 7 -16.41 -35.66 -51.08
CA LYS A 7 -16.35 -36.00 -49.64
C LYS A 7 -16.26 -34.75 -48.74
N ILE A 8 -17.04 -34.81 -47.66
CA ILE A 8 -16.83 -34.41 -46.25
C ILE A 8 -15.47 -33.77 -45.89
N SER A 9 -15.48 -32.65 -45.15
CA SER A 9 -14.82 -32.56 -43.83
C SER A 9 -15.25 -31.35 -42.99
N HIS A 10 -15.42 -31.63 -41.70
CA HIS A 10 -15.87 -30.76 -40.62
C HIS A 10 -14.91 -29.59 -40.34
N ARG A 11 -15.47 -28.41 -40.08
CA ARG A 11 -14.84 -27.40 -39.21
C ARG A 11 -15.86 -26.96 -38.17
N VAL A 12 -15.76 -27.59 -37.01
CA VAL A 12 -16.39 -27.17 -35.77
C VAL A 12 -15.69 -25.88 -35.34
N ALA A 13 -16.40 -24.76 -35.36
CA ALA A 13 -15.95 -23.50 -34.76
C ALA A 13 -16.38 -23.50 -33.29
N ILE A 14 -15.49 -23.95 -32.39
CA ILE A 14 -15.64 -23.72 -30.95
C ILE A 14 -15.23 -22.26 -30.71
N PHE A 15 -16.21 -21.37 -30.62
CA PHE A 15 -16.01 -20.05 -30.01
C PHE A 15 -15.97 -20.26 -28.50
N SER A 16 -14.77 -20.45 -27.96
CA SER A 16 -14.52 -20.37 -26.52
C SER A 16 -14.72 -18.92 -26.07
N THR A 17 -15.92 -18.57 -25.63
CA THR A 17 -16.15 -17.38 -24.80
C THR A 17 -15.43 -17.59 -23.48
N LEU A 18 -14.21 -17.06 -23.38
CA LEU A 18 -13.47 -16.93 -22.15
C LEU A 18 -14.22 -15.93 -21.25
N LEU A 19 -15.11 -16.44 -20.42
CA LEU A 19 -15.77 -15.69 -19.36
C LEU A 19 -14.67 -15.33 -18.34
N LEU A 20 -14.14 -14.11 -18.42
CA LEU A 20 -13.36 -13.48 -17.36
C LEU A 20 -14.28 -13.32 -16.15
N LEU A 21 -14.44 -14.39 -15.36
CA LEU A 21 -14.83 -14.30 -13.97
C LEU A 21 -13.70 -13.54 -13.27
N ALA A 22 -13.85 -12.22 -13.19
CA ALA A 22 -13.18 -11.45 -12.17
C ALA A 22 -13.62 -12.05 -10.83
N LEU A 23 -12.79 -12.92 -10.25
CA LEU A 23 -12.89 -13.23 -8.83
C LEU A 23 -12.67 -11.90 -8.11
N GLN A 24 -13.76 -11.20 -7.84
CA GLN A 24 -13.75 -10.18 -6.80
C GLN A 24 -13.41 -10.93 -5.53
N ALA A 25 -12.16 -10.83 -5.08
CA ALA A 25 -11.78 -11.22 -3.74
C ALA A 25 -12.57 -10.31 -2.79
N HIS A 26 -13.74 -10.79 -2.35
CA HIS A 26 -14.51 -10.11 -1.32
C HIS A 26 -13.65 -10.13 -0.05
N ALA A 27 -13.67 -9.05 0.74
CA ALA A 27 -12.99 -9.10 2.02
C ALA A 27 -13.58 -10.26 2.85
N GLN A 28 -12.71 -11.14 3.32
CA GLN A 28 -13.09 -12.25 4.15
C GLN A 28 -13.03 -11.80 5.61
N LEU A 29 -14.19 -11.52 6.18
CA LEU A 29 -14.32 -11.26 7.62
C LEU A 29 -14.80 -12.54 8.31
N THR A 30 -14.18 -12.90 9.43
CA THR A 30 -14.62 -14.04 10.24
C THR A 30 -14.88 -13.55 11.64
N ILE A 31 -16.11 -13.72 12.13
CA ILE A 31 -16.42 -13.35 13.52
C ILE A 31 -15.77 -14.34 14.48
N GLY A 32 -15.23 -13.82 15.57
CA GLY A 32 -14.67 -14.60 16.66
C GLY A 32 -15.73 -15.03 17.68
N ALA A 33 -15.26 -15.55 18.81
CA ALA A 33 -16.14 -15.94 19.91
C ALA A 33 -16.83 -14.70 20.53
N VAL A 34 -18.15 -14.79 20.65
CA VAL A 34 -19.00 -13.84 21.39
C VAL A 34 -19.49 -14.57 22.65
N ASP A 35 -19.52 -13.89 23.79
CA ASP A 35 -19.98 -14.50 25.03
C ASP A 35 -21.47 -14.88 24.93
N ALA A 36 -21.87 -16.00 25.51
CA ALA A 36 -23.24 -16.50 25.38
C ALA A 36 -24.25 -15.74 26.26
N GLY A 37 -23.79 -14.90 27.19
CA GLY A 37 -24.66 -14.14 28.08
C GLY A 37 -24.95 -14.85 29.42
N PRO A 38 -26.07 -14.50 30.08
CA PRO A 38 -27.12 -13.60 29.59
C PRO A 38 -26.72 -12.12 29.64
N TYR A 39 -26.94 -11.40 28.54
CA TYR A 39 -26.88 -9.95 28.48
C TYR A 39 -28.21 -9.31 28.92
N THR A 40 -28.22 -8.00 29.09
CA THR A 40 -29.43 -7.20 29.33
C THR A 40 -29.49 -6.02 28.36
N PRO A 41 -30.69 -5.44 28.10
CA PRO A 41 -30.80 -4.21 27.33
C PRO A 41 -29.92 -3.10 27.90
N GLY A 42 -29.18 -2.41 27.03
CA GLY A 42 -28.21 -1.38 27.41
C GLY A 42 -26.81 -1.89 27.75
N SER A 43 -26.60 -3.21 27.87
CA SER A 43 -25.26 -3.75 28.15
C SER A 43 -24.28 -3.50 27.02
N THR A 44 -23.00 -3.38 27.38
CA THR A 44 -21.92 -3.39 26.39
C THR A 44 -21.72 -4.80 25.85
N ILE A 45 -21.44 -4.89 24.55
CA ILE A 45 -21.09 -6.14 23.87
C ILE A 45 -19.91 -5.90 22.95
N ALA A 46 -18.94 -6.81 22.97
CA ALA A 46 -17.82 -6.82 22.04
C ALA A 46 -17.90 -8.03 21.12
N ALA A 47 -17.64 -7.80 19.83
CA ALA A 47 -17.49 -8.84 18.83
C ALA A 47 -16.06 -8.83 18.29
N PRO A 48 -15.18 -9.74 18.76
CA PRO A 48 -13.91 -9.99 18.12
C PRO A 48 -14.12 -10.48 16.68
N PHE A 49 -13.23 -10.15 15.77
CA PHE A 49 -13.25 -10.65 14.40
C PHE A 49 -11.84 -10.67 13.80
N THR A 50 -11.66 -11.39 12.71
CA THR A 50 -10.42 -11.39 11.93
C THR A 50 -10.67 -10.95 10.49
N ILE A 51 -9.66 -10.34 9.90
CA ILE A 51 -9.61 -9.94 8.49
C ILE A 51 -8.70 -10.95 7.80
N GLY A 52 -9.20 -11.67 6.80
CA GLY A 52 -8.39 -12.64 6.06
C GLY A 52 -7.25 -11.96 5.31
N ASN A 53 -6.07 -12.58 5.27
CA ASN A 53 -4.82 -12.00 4.76
C ASN A 53 -4.88 -11.47 3.30
N ALA A 54 -5.81 -11.96 2.48
CA ALA A 54 -6.01 -11.48 1.11
C ALA A 54 -6.93 -10.23 1.03
N SER A 55 -7.53 -9.83 2.15
CA SER A 55 -8.52 -8.76 2.22
C SER A 55 -7.82 -7.42 2.43
N CYS A 56 -7.75 -6.59 1.40
CA CYS A 56 -7.34 -5.20 1.58
C CYS A 56 -8.54 -4.33 1.90
N ILE A 57 -8.66 -3.97 3.17
CA ILE A 57 -9.63 -2.99 3.65
C ILE A 57 -9.13 -1.59 3.30
N ALA A 58 -9.99 -0.75 2.74
CA ALA A 58 -9.64 0.62 2.38
C ALA A 58 -9.48 1.49 3.64
N THR A 59 -8.61 2.49 3.56
CA THR A 59 -8.33 3.42 4.66
C THR A 59 -9.55 4.23 5.12
N THR A 60 -10.56 4.38 4.26
CA THR A 60 -11.85 5.03 4.51
C THR A 60 -12.93 4.09 5.08
N ASN A 61 -12.58 2.83 5.36
CA ASN A 61 -13.51 1.84 5.84
C ASN A 61 -14.07 2.14 7.24
N THR A 62 -15.26 1.62 7.49
CA THR A 62 -15.85 1.48 8.82
C THR A 62 -16.29 0.04 9.00
N PHE A 63 -15.86 -0.59 10.09
CA PHE A 63 -16.44 -1.84 10.56
C PHE A 63 -17.70 -1.56 11.37
N GLN A 64 -18.76 -2.31 11.13
CA GLN A 64 -20.10 -2.08 11.67
C GLN A 64 -20.60 -3.37 12.33
N LEU A 65 -21.03 -3.28 13.59
CA LEU A 65 -21.59 -4.40 14.34
C LEU A 65 -23.11 -4.38 14.27
N TYR A 66 -23.69 -5.45 13.74
CA TYR A 66 -25.13 -5.61 13.60
C TYR A 66 -25.65 -6.70 14.53
N LEU A 67 -26.80 -6.43 15.15
CA LEU A 67 -27.58 -7.34 16.00
C LEU A 67 -28.76 -7.91 15.20
N SER A 68 -28.97 -9.22 15.28
CA SER A 68 -30.16 -9.90 14.72
C SER A 68 -31.41 -9.66 15.55
N ASP A 69 -32.55 -10.18 15.13
CA ASP A 69 -33.70 -10.37 16.02
C ASP A 69 -33.50 -11.54 17.01
N ALA A 70 -34.49 -11.75 17.89
CA ALA A 70 -34.49 -12.79 18.93
C ALA A 70 -34.48 -14.23 18.40
N THR A 71 -34.75 -14.43 17.11
CA THR A 71 -34.69 -15.74 16.43
C THR A 71 -33.37 -15.97 15.68
N GLY A 72 -32.49 -14.97 15.70
CA GLY A 72 -31.20 -15.01 15.00
C GLY A 72 -31.27 -14.53 13.56
N ASN A 73 -32.37 -13.91 13.12
CA ASN A 73 -32.56 -13.46 11.75
C ASN A 73 -32.07 -12.00 11.55
N PHE A 74 -31.32 -11.78 10.47
CA PHE A 74 -30.74 -10.47 10.11
C PHE A 74 -31.54 -9.69 9.06
N ALA A 75 -32.77 -10.11 8.71
CA ALA A 75 -33.62 -9.39 7.75
C ALA A 75 -33.95 -7.95 8.21
N ALA A 76 -34.12 -7.75 9.53
CA ALA A 76 -34.31 -6.46 10.18
C ALA A 76 -33.18 -6.18 11.19
N GLU A 77 -31.93 -6.43 10.78
CA GLU A 77 -30.77 -6.21 11.64
C GLU A 77 -30.64 -4.76 12.10
N ARG A 78 -30.03 -4.57 13.28
CA ARG A 78 -29.82 -3.26 13.87
C ARG A 78 -28.35 -2.98 14.07
N LEU A 79 -27.87 -1.83 13.57
CA LEU A 79 -26.52 -1.33 13.87
C LEU A 79 -26.43 -0.97 15.36
N ILE A 80 -25.46 -1.56 16.06
CA ILE A 80 -25.26 -1.37 17.51
C ILE A 80 -23.85 -0.89 17.87
N GLY A 81 -22.93 -0.83 16.89
CA GLY A 81 -21.54 -0.43 17.12
C GLY A 81 -20.79 -0.16 15.82
N THR A 82 -19.76 0.67 15.89
CA THR A 82 -18.91 1.03 14.74
C THR A 82 -17.46 1.22 15.14
N TYR A 83 -16.54 0.86 14.25
CA TYR A 83 -15.12 1.16 14.36
C TYR A 83 -14.62 1.73 13.04
N THR A 84 -14.13 2.97 13.04
CA THR A 84 -13.60 3.61 11.83
C THR A 84 -12.12 3.29 11.67
N GLY A 85 -11.74 2.81 10.49
CA GLY A 85 -10.39 2.41 10.18
C GLY A 85 -10.34 1.21 9.25
N PHE A 86 -9.11 0.86 8.84
CA PHE A 86 -8.85 -0.25 7.93
C PHE A 86 -8.28 -1.49 8.62
N TYR A 87 -7.97 -1.38 9.91
CA TYR A 87 -7.57 -2.49 10.74
C TYR A 87 -8.26 -2.40 12.09
N SER A 88 -8.82 -3.52 12.54
CA SER A 88 -9.27 -3.78 13.90
C SER A 88 -9.40 -5.28 14.09
N THR A 89 -9.41 -5.71 15.33
CA THR A 89 -9.67 -7.10 15.75
C THR A 89 -10.99 -7.25 16.50
N TYR A 90 -11.73 -6.16 16.68
CA TYR A 90 -13.02 -6.14 17.35
C TYR A 90 -13.89 -4.98 16.89
N VAL A 91 -15.20 -5.11 17.11
CA VAL A 91 -16.13 -3.97 17.15
C VAL A 91 -16.88 -4.01 18.46
N ASN A 92 -16.88 -2.89 19.18
CA ASN A 92 -17.68 -2.70 20.38
C ASN A 92 -19.06 -2.14 20.01
N GLY A 93 -20.09 -2.56 20.74
CA GLY A 93 -21.44 -2.06 20.61
C GLY A 93 -22.20 -1.99 21.93
N ILE A 94 -23.40 -1.42 21.86
CA ILE A 94 -24.33 -1.31 22.98
C ILE A 94 -25.65 -1.95 22.54
N ILE A 95 -26.12 -2.93 23.30
CA ILE A 95 -27.43 -3.53 23.06
C ILE A 95 -28.50 -2.45 23.28
N PRO A 96 -29.42 -2.20 22.34
CA PRO A 96 -30.45 -1.18 22.52
C PRO A 96 -31.30 -1.39 23.78
N ASN A 97 -31.65 -0.31 24.47
CA ASN A 97 -32.47 -0.38 25.70
C ASN A 97 -33.88 -0.97 25.46
N THR A 98 -34.34 -0.98 24.21
CA THR A 98 -35.66 -1.48 23.82
C THR A 98 -35.62 -2.93 23.30
N THR A 99 -34.48 -3.61 23.38
CA THR A 99 -34.33 -4.98 22.86
C THR A 99 -35.14 -5.95 23.72
N PRO A 100 -36.10 -6.70 23.15
CA PRO A 100 -36.87 -7.70 23.91
C PRO A 100 -36.00 -8.85 24.42
N ALA A 101 -36.46 -9.55 25.45
CA ALA A 101 -35.79 -10.76 25.90
C ALA A 101 -35.86 -11.89 24.85
N GLY A 102 -34.82 -12.71 24.75
CA GLY A 102 -34.72 -13.83 23.83
C GLY A 102 -33.35 -14.53 23.88
N THR A 103 -33.31 -15.79 23.47
CA THR A 103 -32.11 -16.65 23.56
C THR A 103 -31.42 -16.90 22.21
N GLY A 104 -32.02 -16.45 21.10
CA GLY A 104 -31.55 -16.71 19.74
C GLY A 104 -30.76 -15.58 19.10
N TYR A 105 -30.42 -14.51 19.84
CA TYR A 105 -29.72 -13.36 19.27
C TYR A 105 -28.34 -13.75 18.75
N LYS A 106 -27.94 -13.12 17.64
CA LYS A 106 -26.62 -13.24 17.02
C LYS A 106 -26.12 -11.85 16.64
N VAL A 107 -24.82 -11.75 16.42
CA VAL A 107 -24.19 -10.57 15.82
C VAL A 107 -23.39 -10.94 14.59
N ARG A 108 -23.16 -9.96 13.72
CA ARG A 108 -22.23 -10.05 12.59
C ARG A 108 -21.54 -8.71 12.37
N VAL A 109 -20.34 -8.75 11.80
CA VAL A 109 -19.56 -7.56 11.45
C VAL A 109 -19.65 -7.32 9.95
N LYS A 110 -19.79 -6.07 9.54
CA LYS A 110 -19.70 -5.65 8.14
C LYS A 110 -18.58 -4.63 7.95
N SER A 111 -17.91 -4.67 6.81
CA SER A 111 -17.03 -3.58 6.34
C SER A 111 -17.77 -2.75 5.28
N THR A 112 -17.43 -1.47 5.17
CA THR A 112 -17.98 -0.58 4.13
C THR A 112 -17.12 -0.52 2.88
N ALA A 113 -15.81 -0.76 3.00
CA ALA A 113 -14.87 -0.64 1.88
C ALA A 113 -13.71 -1.66 1.96
N PRO A 114 -13.72 -2.73 1.15
CA PRO A 114 -14.85 -3.18 0.33
C PRO A 114 -16.02 -3.62 1.21
N ALA A 115 -17.24 -3.60 0.65
CA ALA A 115 -18.40 -4.13 1.33
C ALA A 115 -18.25 -5.64 1.55
N ALA A 116 -18.26 -6.07 2.80
CA ALA A 116 -18.24 -7.49 3.17
C ALA A 116 -19.05 -7.73 4.44
N VAL A 117 -19.46 -8.98 4.64
CA VAL A 117 -20.22 -9.44 5.80
C VAL A 117 -19.50 -10.65 6.37
N SER A 118 -19.28 -10.66 7.68
CA SER A 118 -18.68 -11.80 8.36
C SER A 118 -19.62 -13.00 8.41
N THR A 119 -19.07 -14.15 8.82
CA THR A 119 -19.89 -15.21 9.41
C THR A 119 -20.71 -14.68 10.60
N GLU A 120 -21.85 -15.32 10.88
CA GLU A 120 -22.68 -15.02 12.06
C GLU A 120 -22.02 -15.59 13.32
N SER A 121 -22.22 -14.93 14.47
CA SER A 121 -21.79 -15.47 15.76
C SER A 121 -22.60 -16.69 16.15
N ILE A 122 -22.15 -17.37 17.22
CA ILE A 122 -23.03 -18.24 17.99
C ILE A 122 -24.20 -17.45 18.58
N THR A 123 -25.25 -18.16 18.98
CA THR A 123 -26.41 -17.56 19.66
C THR A 123 -26.05 -17.14 21.09
N PHE A 124 -26.61 -16.04 21.55
CA PHE A 124 -26.52 -15.57 22.93
C PHE A 124 -27.88 -15.09 23.46
N GLU A 125 -27.99 -15.06 24.79
CA GLU A 125 -29.21 -14.64 25.47
C GLU A 125 -29.18 -13.15 25.81
N ILE A 126 -30.32 -12.48 25.63
CA ILE A 126 -30.65 -11.19 26.22
C ILE A 126 -31.86 -11.42 27.13
N LYS A 127 -31.75 -11.11 28.42
CA LYS A 127 -32.85 -11.18 29.40
C LYS A 127 -33.21 -9.79 29.92
N ALA A 128 -34.38 -9.67 30.55
CA ALA A 128 -34.75 -8.45 31.25
C ALA A 128 -33.80 -8.21 32.45
N GLY A 129 -33.35 -6.97 32.63
CA GLY A 129 -32.48 -6.60 33.73
C GLY A 129 -31.84 -5.24 33.53
N THR A 130 -30.97 -4.86 34.47
CA THR A 130 -30.19 -3.61 34.41
C THR A 130 -28.99 -3.77 33.48
N ALA A 131 -28.64 -2.71 32.76
CA ALA A 131 -27.48 -2.69 31.86
C ALA A 131 -26.17 -2.99 32.61
N VAL A 132 -25.34 -3.85 32.02
CA VAL A 132 -24.00 -4.17 32.50
C VAL A 132 -22.96 -3.57 31.56
N THR A 133 -22.09 -2.72 32.11
CA THR A 133 -20.99 -2.10 31.39
C THR A 133 -19.70 -2.82 31.74
N ALA A 134 -19.01 -3.38 30.76
CA ALA A 134 -17.62 -3.80 30.90
C ALA A 134 -16.69 -2.65 30.53
N GLY A 135 -15.66 -2.46 31.34
CA GLY A 135 -14.76 -1.32 31.25
C GLY A 135 -13.39 -1.61 31.85
N ILE A 136 -12.34 -1.19 31.16
CA ILE A 136 -11.00 -1.05 31.74
C ILE A 136 -10.37 0.27 31.30
N THR A 137 -9.32 0.68 32.02
CA THR A 137 -8.47 1.81 31.66
C THR A 137 -6.99 1.43 31.78
N SER A 138 -6.16 2.08 30.97
CA SER A 138 -4.70 1.95 30.95
C SER A 138 -4.05 3.18 30.31
N THR A 139 -2.76 3.09 30.00
CA THR A 139 -2.02 4.11 29.26
C THR A 139 -2.56 4.26 27.84
N LEU A 140 -3.27 5.35 27.58
CA LEU A 140 -3.82 5.69 26.26
C LEU A 140 -2.71 6.11 25.28
N LEU A 141 -2.83 5.71 24.01
CA LEU A 141 -1.95 6.22 22.95
C LEU A 141 -2.33 7.64 22.49
N ASN A 142 -3.63 7.94 22.46
CA ASN A 142 -4.13 9.29 22.26
C ASN A 142 -5.40 9.53 23.10
N THR A 143 -5.67 10.78 23.45
CA THR A 143 -6.79 11.14 24.34
C THR A 143 -8.16 11.07 23.66
N THR A 144 -8.19 11.05 22.33
CA THR A 144 -9.41 10.96 21.51
C THR A 144 -9.96 9.55 21.39
N ASN A 145 -9.14 8.52 21.64
CA ASN A 145 -9.50 7.12 21.57
C ASN A 145 -9.29 6.47 22.96
N ARG A 146 -10.39 6.05 23.59
CA ARG A 146 -10.36 5.40 24.92
C ARG A 146 -10.31 3.87 24.87
N GLU A 147 -10.08 3.30 23.69
CA GLU A 147 -10.12 1.86 23.44
C GLU A 147 -8.76 1.31 22.98
N THR A 148 -7.73 2.16 22.93
CA THR A 148 -6.39 1.81 22.46
C THR A 148 -5.34 2.24 23.48
N PHE A 149 -4.58 1.26 23.94
CA PHE A 149 -3.51 1.40 24.92
C PHE A 149 -2.15 1.08 24.30
N GLY A 150 -1.06 1.40 25.01
CA GLY A 150 0.27 0.98 24.61
C GLY A 150 1.32 2.09 24.65
N THR A 151 2.27 2.01 23.73
CA THR A 151 3.34 2.99 23.54
C THR A 151 3.59 3.25 22.06
N CYS A 152 3.87 4.51 21.70
CA CYS A 152 4.29 4.90 20.35
C CYS A 152 5.80 4.67 20.10
N THR A 153 6.51 4.16 21.10
CA THR A 153 7.92 3.76 20.98
C THR A 153 8.04 2.29 21.32
N SER A 154 8.58 1.49 20.40
CA SER A 154 8.75 0.04 20.54
C SER A 154 9.59 -0.29 21.78
N ARG A 155 9.02 -1.06 22.71
CA ARG A 155 9.69 -1.47 23.95
C ARG A 155 9.39 -2.94 24.26
N PRO A 156 10.38 -3.86 24.21
CA PRO A 156 10.15 -5.22 24.71
C PRO A 156 9.88 -5.18 26.22
N ASN A 157 9.08 -6.12 26.72
CA ASN A 157 8.68 -6.21 28.13
C ASN A 157 8.05 -4.90 28.66
N TYR A 158 7.13 -4.29 27.90
CA TYR A 158 6.46 -3.06 28.28
C TYR A 158 5.31 -3.34 29.25
N ASP A 159 5.43 -2.87 30.49
CA ASP A 159 4.40 -3.04 31.52
C ASP A 159 3.24 -2.05 31.36
N LEU A 160 2.02 -2.59 31.26
CA LEU A 160 0.77 -1.85 31.28
C LEU A 160 -0.01 -2.15 32.56
N ALA A 161 -0.33 -1.12 33.32
CA ALA A 161 -1.30 -1.23 34.41
C ALA A 161 -2.72 -1.22 33.83
N LEU A 162 -3.51 -2.24 34.14
CA LEU A 162 -4.91 -2.39 33.76
C LEU A 162 -5.78 -2.24 35.01
N SER A 163 -6.73 -1.31 34.96
CA SER A 163 -7.66 -1.04 36.06
C SER A 163 -9.11 -1.17 35.60
N ASN A 164 -9.95 -1.74 36.45
CA ASN A 164 -11.37 -1.96 36.19
C ASN A 164 -12.18 -0.66 36.24
N THR A 165 -13.04 -0.45 35.25
CA THR A 165 -14.02 0.66 35.17
C THR A 165 -15.43 0.16 34.84
N SER A 166 -15.69 -1.13 35.04
CA SER A 166 -16.96 -1.80 34.80
C SER A 166 -18.03 -1.42 35.83
N THR A 167 -19.28 -1.86 35.61
CA THR A 167 -20.37 -1.73 36.59
C THR A 167 -19.92 -2.21 37.97
N ALA A 168 -20.23 -1.40 39.00
CA ALA A 168 -19.87 -1.73 40.38
C ALA A 168 -20.39 -3.11 40.78
N THR A 169 -19.65 -3.81 41.65
CA THR A 169 -19.92 -5.19 42.12
C THR A 169 -19.73 -6.31 41.09
N ALA A 170 -19.46 -6.00 39.82
CA ALA A 170 -19.11 -7.03 38.85
C ALA A 170 -17.74 -7.66 39.14
N THR A 171 -17.64 -8.98 38.97
CA THR A 171 -16.35 -9.65 38.82
C THR A 171 -15.86 -9.44 37.39
N VAL A 172 -14.59 -9.07 37.22
CA VAL A 172 -14.07 -8.64 35.92
C VAL A 172 -12.86 -9.44 35.54
N SER A 173 -12.89 -10.02 34.34
CA SER A 173 -11.75 -10.69 33.73
C SER A 173 -11.37 -10.03 32.41
N ALA A 174 -10.11 -10.16 32.02
CA ALA A 174 -9.59 -9.72 30.74
C ALA A 174 -8.81 -10.85 30.07
N SER A 175 -9.23 -11.24 28.87
CA SER A 175 -8.49 -12.14 27.99
C SER A 175 -7.65 -11.31 27.02
N ILE A 176 -6.33 -11.44 27.08
CA ILE A 176 -5.38 -10.65 26.29
C ILE A 176 -4.72 -11.59 25.28
N LYS A 177 -5.14 -11.47 24.02
CA LYS A 177 -4.63 -12.26 22.90
C LYS A 177 -3.53 -11.50 22.19
N ASN A 178 -2.35 -12.10 22.07
CA ASN A 178 -1.30 -11.65 21.16
C ASN A 178 -1.72 -11.95 19.72
N GLU A 179 -1.86 -10.93 18.89
CA GLU A 179 -2.36 -11.10 17.53
C GLU A 179 -1.31 -11.61 16.54
N ILE A 180 -0.03 -11.63 16.93
CA ILE A 180 1.06 -12.23 16.15
C ILE A 180 1.19 -13.72 16.48
N THR A 181 1.28 -14.07 17.77
CA THR A 181 1.54 -15.46 18.20
C THR A 181 0.29 -16.26 18.53
N SER A 182 -0.88 -15.61 18.59
CA SER A 182 -2.14 -16.16 19.10
C SER A 182 -2.12 -16.63 20.56
N ALA A 183 -1.03 -16.37 21.30
CA ALA A 183 -0.96 -16.66 22.73
C ALA A 183 -1.99 -15.83 23.51
N ASN A 184 -2.68 -16.45 24.47
CA ASN A 184 -3.71 -15.79 25.26
C ASN A 184 -3.36 -15.80 26.75
N THR A 185 -3.50 -14.66 27.41
CA THR A 185 -3.30 -14.50 28.85
C THR A 185 -4.59 -14.01 29.48
N VAL A 186 -5.03 -14.64 30.58
CA VAL A 186 -6.25 -14.22 31.29
C VAL A 186 -5.87 -13.59 32.62
N LEU A 187 -6.41 -12.40 32.88
CA LEU A 187 -6.23 -11.67 34.14
C LEU A 187 -7.56 -11.49 34.86
N ASP A 188 -7.54 -11.64 36.17
CA ASP A 188 -8.61 -11.19 37.07
C ASP A 188 -8.34 -9.74 37.47
N LEU A 189 -9.26 -8.84 37.10
CA LEU A 189 -9.19 -7.39 37.30
C LEU A 189 -10.10 -6.91 38.43
N THR A 190 -10.49 -7.78 39.36
CA THR A 190 -11.09 -7.37 40.65
C THR A 190 -10.18 -6.40 41.42
N THR A 191 -8.88 -6.46 41.19
CA THR A 191 -7.87 -5.47 41.59
C THR A 191 -7.04 -5.05 40.38
N PRO A 192 -6.43 -3.85 40.37
CA PRO A 192 -5.52 -3.47 39.30
C PRO A 192 -4.41 -4.51 39.09
N LYS A 193 -4.12 -4.85 37.83
CA LYS A 193 -3.06 -5.82 37.46
C LYS A 193 -2.13 -5.23 36.43
N THR A 194 -0.90 -5.74 36.39
CA THR A 194 0.08 -5.41 35.35
C THR A 194 0.10 -6.51 34.30
N PHE A 195 0.09 -6.10 33.03
CA PHE A 195 0.36 -6.96 31.87
C PHE A 195 1.68 -6.53 31.22
N THR A 196 2.62 -7.46 31.07
CA THR A 196 3.91 -7.21 30.41
C THR A 196 3.82 -7.54 28.93
N ALA A 197 3.65 -6.53 28.09
CA ALA A 197 3.54 -6.66 26.64
C ALA A 197 4.92 -6.88 25.99
N GLN A 198 5.00 -7.87 25.10
CA GLN A 198 6.10 -8.02 24.16
C GLN A 198 5.90 -7.10 22.95
N LEU A 199 6.85 -7.14 22.02
CA LEU A 199 6.76 -6.40 20.76
C LEU A 199 5.70 -7.00 19.84
N ALA A 200 4.46 -6.58 20.02
CA ALA A 200 3.30 -7.03 19.26
C ALA A 200 2.13 -6.05 19.46
N HIS A 201 0.99 -6.40 18.87
CA HIS A 201 -0.30 -5.84 19.25
C HIS A 201 -1.19 -6.93 19.82
N TYR A 202 -2.16 -6.50 20.64
CA TYR A 202 -3.01 -7.40 21.40
C TYR A 202 -4.45 -6.98 21.36
N THR A 203 -5.35 -7.95 21.31
CA THR A 203 -6.77 -7.74 21.60
C THR A 203 -7.02 -8.08 23.05
N ILE A 204 -7.55 -7.11 23.81
CA ILE A 204 -8.10 -7.38 25.14
C ILE A 204 -9.61 -7.58 24.98
N LEU A 205 -10.14 -8.69 25.47
CA LEU A 205 -11.58 -8.89 25.66
C LEU A 205 -11.88 -8.89 27.15
N THR A 206 -12.52 -7.83 27.63
CA THR A 206 -12.97 -7.68 29.01
C THR A 206 -14.39 -8.24 29.16
N LYS A 207 -14.62 -9.03 30.20
CA LYS A 207 -15.93 -9.51 30.63
C LYS A 207 -16.21 -9.04 32.05
N ALA A 208 -17.34 -8.38 32.24
CA ALA A 208 -17.89 -8.04 33.55
C ALA A 208 -19.09 -8.97 33.84
N THR A 209 -19.07 -9.65 34.98
CA THR A 209 -20.14 -10.58 35.40
C THR A 209 -20.74 -10.10 36.72
N MET A 210 -22.03 -9.82 36.72
CA MET A 210 -22.77 -9.41 37.91
C MET A 210 -23.13 -10.61 38.80
N PRO A 211 -23.46 -10.41 40.09
CA PRO A 211 -23.87 -11.49 40.99
C PRO A 211 -25.09 -12.29 40.52
N ASP A 212 -25.96 -11.70 39.70
CA ASP A 212 -27.14 -12.35 39.11
C ASP A 212 -26.84 -13.13 37.80
N GLY A 213 -25.55 -13.24 37.46
CA GLY A 213 -25.04 -13.90 36.26
C GLY A 213 -25.11 -13.07 34.98
N THR A 214 -25.66 -11.84 35.01
CA THR A 214 -25.68 -10.98 33.81
C THR A 214 -24.28 -10.53 33.42
N VAL A 215 -24.05 -10.37 32.12
CA VAL A 215 -22.74 -10.02 31.60
C VAL A 215 -22.77 -8.76 30.75
N GLY A 216 -21.62 -8.08 30.74
CA GLY A 216 -21.24 -7.11 29.73
C GLY A 216 -19.86 -7.48 29.19
N THR A 217 -19.61 -7.21 27.91
CA THR A 217 -18.28 -7.37 27.31
C THR A 217 -17.83 -6.10 26.60
N LYS A 218 -16.52 -5.86 26.59
CA LYS A 218 -15.89 -4.74 25.88
C LYS A 218 -14.47 -5.10 25.48
N ALA A 219 -14.05 -4.74 24.27
CA ALA A 219 -12.74 -5.04 23.76
C ALA A 219 -11.86 -3.78 23.58
N TYR A 220 -10.55 -3.97 23.62
CA TYR A 220 -9.53 -2.93 23.54
C TYR A 220 -8.35 -3.42 22.71
N LEU A 221 -7.54 -2.49 22.20
CA LEU A 221 -6.30 -2.78 21.49
C LEU A 221 -5.10 -2.36 22.35
N ILE A 222 -4.04 -3.15 22.40
CA ILE A 222 -2.71 -2.70 22.83
C ILE A 222 -1.81 -2.63 21.60
N ILE A 223 -1.11 -1.52 21.39
CA ILE A 223 -0.10 -1.38 20.33
C ILE A 223 1.28 -1.19 20.99
N ASN A 224 2.19 -2.12 20.70
CA ASN A 224 3.61 -2.06 21.08
C ASN A 224 4.46 -2.75 20.00
N ASN A 225 4.10 -2.58 18.73
CA ASN A 225 4.82 -3.22 17.63
C ASN A 225 6.21 -2.62 17.44
N GLN A 226 7.07 -3.38 16.75
CA GLN A 226 8.22 -2.79 16.09
C GLN A 226 7.77 -1.83 14.96
N VAL A 227 8.62 -0.85 14.67
CA VAL A 227 8.42 0.09 13.56
C VAL A 227 9.57 -0.12 12.59
N ILE A 228 9.42 -1.09 11.68
CA ILE A 228 10.43 -1.43 10.68
C ILE A 228 10.12 -0.73 9.35
N THR A 229 11.16 -0.17 8.73
CA THR A 229 11.13 0.48 7.42
C THR A 229 12.08 -0.26 6.47
N ALA A 230 11.73 -1.48 6.07
CA ALA A 230 12.58 -2.34 5.25
C ALA A 230 12.46 -2.04 3.74
N PHE A 231 12.75 -0.80 3.35
CA PHE A 231 12.70 -0.32 1.96
C PHE A 231 14.12 -0.26 1.37
N ALA A 232 14.34 -0.92 0.25
CA ALA A 232 15.60 -0.93 -0.48
C ALA A 232 15.42 -0.46 -1.91
N THR A 233 16.29 0.42 -2.41
CA THR A 233 16.25 0.89 -3.81
C THR A 233 16.59 -0.26 -4.78
N LEU A 234 15.76 -0.48 -5.80
CA LEU A 234 15.95 -1.56 -6.78
C LEU A 234 16.90 -1.19 -7.93
N SER A 235 16.93 0.09 -8.31
CA SER A 235 17.78 0.62 -9.37
C SER A 235 18.91 1.49 -8.81
N ASN A 236 19.81 1.96 -9.67
CA ASN A 236 20.60 3.13 -9.33
C ASN A 236 19.64 4.31 -9.05
N ASN A 237 20.10 5.30 -8.30
CA ASN A 237 19.31 6.49 -7.96
C ASN A 237 19.15 7.45 -9.17
N VAL A 238 19.12 6.92 -10.40
CA VAL A 238 19.00 7.69 -11.64
C VAL A 238 17.74 7.26 -12.38
N VAL A 239 16.89 8.23 -12.72
CA VAL A 239 15.67 8.03 -13.50
C VAL A 239 15.77 8.82 -14.79
N CYS A 240 15.51 8.18 -15.94
CA CYS A 240 15.58 8.82 -17.24
C CYS A 240 14.18 9.18 -17.76
N LEU A 241 13.93 10.46 -18.01
CA LEU A 241 12.66 10.91 -18.59
C LEU A 241 12.61 10.59 -20.10
N PRO A 242 11.40 10.34 -20.65
CA PRO A 242 10.10 10.21 -19.97
C PRO A 242 9.76 8.77 -19.56
N ILE A 243 10.71 7.84 -19.71
CA ILE A 243 10.50 6.39 -19.57
C ILE A 243 11.34 5.85 -18.41
N GLY A 244 10.93 6.17 -17.18
CA GLY A 244 11.62 5.70 -15.99
C GLY A 244 10.81 5.95 -14.71
N SER A 245 10.88 4.99 -13.80
CA SER A 245 10.29 5.05 -12.47
C SER A 245 11.38 4.91 -11.41
N PHE A 246 11.13 5.46 -10.22
CA PHE A 246 11.98 5.22 -9.06
C PHE A 246 11.30 4.21 -8.12
N ASP A 247 12.01 3.11 -7.88
CA ASP A 247 11.41 1.92 -7.30
C ASP A 247 12.10 1.51 -5.99
N PHE A 248 11.29 1.15 -5.00
CA PHE A 248 11.75 0.44 -3.81
C PHE A 248 11.20 -0.98 -3.77
N GLN A 249 12.06 -1.94 -3.44
CA GLN A 249 11.68 -3.23 -2.91
C GLN A 249 11.39 -3.10 -1.43
N VAL A 250 10.37 -3.80 -0.96
CA VAL A 250 9.98 -3.86 0.45
C VAL A 250 10.04 -5.29 0.93
N ASP A 251 10.72 -5.53 2.05
CA ASP A 251 10.75 -6.84 2.69
C ASP A 251 9.44 -7.08 3.45
N LEU A 252 8.66 -8.06 3.00
CA LEU A 252 7.36 -8.45 3.57
C LEU A 252 7.45 -9.64 4.54
N SER A 253 8.65 -10.03 4.96
CA SER A 253 8.89 -11.12 5.92
C SER A 253 8.71 -10.66 7.38
N GLU A 254 8.81 -11.60 8.31
CA GLU A 254 8.79 -11.35 9.76
C GLU A 254 9.90 -10.41 10.23
N THR A 255 11.06 -10.42 9.57
CA THR A 255 12.17 -9.48 9.82
C THR A 255 12.02 -8.17 9.06
N GLY A 256 11.13 -8.14 8.09
CA GLY A 256 10.72 -6.95 7.34
C GLY A 256 9.53 -6.26 7.99
N ILE A 257 8.57 -5.82 7.18
CA ILE A 257 7.44 -5.02 7.65
C ILE A 257 6.24 -5.84 8.14
N LEU A 258 6.26 -7.17 8.07
CA LEU A 258 5.10 -8.02 8.39
C LEU A 258 4.61 -7.83 9.83
N ASN A 259 5.53 -7.69 10.77
CA ASN A 259 5.24 -7.58 12.20
C ASN A 259 5.04 -6.13 12.69
N ASN A 260 5.07 -5.15 11.78
CA ASN A 260 4.59 -3.81 12.08
C ASN A 260 3.11 -3.85 12.44
N PHE A 261 2.58 -2.76 13.01
CA PHE A 261 1.17 -2.72 13.33
C PHE A 261 0.36 -2.71 12.02
N PRO A 262 -0.62 -3.62 11.81
CA PRO A 262 -1.33 -3.67 10.53
C PRO A 262 -2.15 -2.43 10.19
N GLY A 263 -2.44 -1.57 11.19
CA GLY A 263 -3.02 -0.24 11.01
C GLY A 263 -2.01 0.86 10.65
N ASP A 264 -0.75 0.51 10.35
CA ASP A 264 0.26 1.45 9.88
C ASP A 264 0.12 1.81 8.39
N ARG A 265 0.59 3.01 8.07
CA ARG A 265 0.69 3.55 6.72
C ARG A 265 2.15 3.94 6.46
N TYR A 266 2.63 3.63 5.26
CA TYR A 266 3.94 4.03 4.76
C TYR A 266 3.75 5.22 3.83
N VAL A 267 4.18 6.39 4.27
CA VAL A 267 4.05 7.63 3.49
C VAL A 267 5.40 7.96 2.87
N ILE A 268 5.43 8.02 1.55
CA ILE A 268 6.60 8.33 0.75
C ILE A 268 6.40 9.72 0.15
N ASN A 269 7.28 10.66 0.49
CA ASN A 269 7.40 11.93 -0.21
C ASN A 269 8.51 11.80 -1.25
N TRP A 270 8.19 12.02 -2.51
CA TRP A 270 9.10 11.81 -3.64
C TRP A 270 9.95 13.05 -3.95
N GLY A 271 9.84 14.11 -3.17
CA GLY A 271 10.66 15.32 -3.31
C GLY A 271 10.27 16.22 -4.49
N ASP A 272 9.45 15.74 -5.41
CA ASP A 272 8.88 16.50 -6.53
C ASP A 272 7.56 17.20 -6.17
N GLY A 273 7.21 17.26 -4.89
CA GLY A 273 5.96 17.86 -4.41
C GLY A 273 4.78 16.88 -4.41
N THR A 274 4.98 15.64 -4.83
CA THR A 274 3.99 14.58 -4.68
C THR A 274 4.31 13.68 -3.48
N SER A 275 3.31 12.98 -2.98
CA SER A 275 3.48 11.95 -1.94
C SER A 275 2.48 10.83 -2.15
N THR A 276 2.91 9.61 -1.85
CA THR A 276 2.07 8.41 -1.93
C THR A 276 1.99 7.77 -0.56
N THR A 277 0.80 7.27 -0.20
CA THR A 277 0.59 6.53 1.04
C THR A 277 0.20 5.10 0.71
N TYR A 278 0.90 4.14 1.31
CA TYR A 278 0.64 2.71 1.15
C TYR A 278 0.29 2.08 2.49
N THR A 279 -0.64 1.13 2.50
CA THR A 279 -0.80 0.16 3.57
C THR A 279 0.07 -1.07 3.31
N PHE A 280 0.26 -1.95 4.30
CA PHE A 280 0.90 -3.26 4.07
C PHE A 280 0.25 -4.01 2.90
N CYS A 281 -1.08 -3.99 2.83
CA CYS A 281 -1.84 -4.70 1.81
C CYS A 281 -1.61 -4.14 0.39
N ASP A 282 -1.45 -2.82 0.25
CA ASP A 282 -1.13 -2.19 -1.04
C ASP A 282 0.23 -2.66 -1.54
N ILE A 283 1.23 -2.69 -0.66
CA ILE A 283 2.60 -3.14 -0.98
C ILE A 283 2.61 -4.64 -1.31
N GLN A 284 1.88 -5.44 -0.54
CA GLN A 284 1.74 -6.88 -0.81
C GLN A 284 1.10 -7.16 -2.17
N LYS A 285 0.01 -6.45 -2.52
CA LYS A 285 -0.63 -6.57 -3.83
C LYS A 285 0.28 -6.13 -4.98
N ALA A 286 1.15 -5.16 -4.73
CA ALA A 286 2.16 -4.71 -5.68
C ALA A 286 3.39 -5.64 -5.75
N GLY A 287 3.36 -6.82 -5.09
CA GLY A 287 4.45 -7.79 -5.12
C GLY A 287 5.67 -7.38 -4.31
N GLY A 288 5.49 -6.61 -3.24
CA GLY A 288 6.60 -6.10 -2.43
C GLY A 288 7.32 -4.92 -3.08
N LYS A 289 6.65 -4.18 -3.97
CA LYS A 289 7.24 -3.06 -4.71
C LYS A 289 6.40 -1.79 -4.55
N VAL A 290 7.07 -0.65 -4.39
CA VAL A 290 6.47 0.68 -4.55
C VAL A 290 7.25 1.46 -5.60
N SER A 291 6.58 2.36 -6.31
CA SER A 291 7.12 3.00 -7.51
C SER A 291 6.54 4.40 -7.70
N HIS A 292 7.33 5.29 -8.30
CA HIS A 292 6.92 6.64 -8.67
C HIS A 292 7.47 7.06 -10.03
N ASP A 293 6.60 7.64 -10.85
CA ASP A 293 6.94 8.18 -12.15
C ASP A 293 7.17 9.69 -12.04
N TYR A 294 8.40 10.12 -12.30
CA TYR A 294 8.71 11.54 -12.36
C TYR A 294 8.33 12.12 -13.71
N THR A 295 7.85 13.37 -13.70
CA THR A 295 7.45 14.10 -14.91
C THR A 295 8.39 15.26 -15.25
N ARG A 296 9.36 15.54 -14.38
CA ARG A 296 10.30 16.66 -14.52
C ARG A 296 11.67 16.34 -13.94
N SER A 297 12.68 17.01 -14.49
CA SER A 297 14.06 16.88 -14.04
C SER A 297 14.22 17.38 -12.60
N SER A 298 15.16 16.75 -11.87
CA SER A 298 15.62 17.21 -10.55
C SER A 298 16.66 18.33 -10.63
N CYS A 299 16.90 18.88 -11.83
CA CYS A 299 17.88 19.92 -12.05
C CYS A 299 17.76 21.10 -11.09
N GLY A 300 18.90 21.52 -10.52
CA GLY A 300 18.95 22.64 -9.58
C GLY A 300 18.41 22.34 -8.18
N ARG A 301 17.91 21.13 -7.92
CA ARG A 301 17.51 20.69 -6.58
C ARG A 301 18.65 20.00 -5.87
N THR A 302 18.56 19.92 -4.55
CA THR A 302 19.54 19.24 -3.70
C THR A 302 18.84 18.36 -2.69
N SER A 303 19.39 17.18 -2.44
CA SER A 303 19.03 16.30 -1.33
C SER A 303 20.17 16.29 -0.30
N SER A 304 19.82 16.29 0.98
CA SER A 304 20.78 16.26 2.08
C SER A 304 20.78 14.87 2.69
N THR A 305 21.85 14.12 2.47
CA THR A 305 22.06 12.80 3.09
C THR A 305 23.07 12.93 4.23
N SER A 306 23.15 11.90 5.08
CA SER A 306 24.21 11.78 6.08
C SER A 306 25.63 11.75 5.48
N SER A 307 25.74 11.41 4.20
CA SER A 307 26.99 11.38 3.43
C SER A 307 27.31 12.70 2.70
N GLY A 308 26.46 13.71 2.79
CA GLY A 308 26.69 15.04 2.21
C GLY A 308 25.53 15.53 1.34
N THR A 309 25.80 16.60 0.56
CA THR A 309 24.81 17.15 -0.36
C THR A 309 24.87 16.42 -1.70
N ILE A 310 23.72 15.90 -2.13
CA ILE A 310 23.53 15.35 -3.47
C ILE A 310 22.92 16.42 -4.36
N TYR A 311 23.67 16.88 -5.36
CA TYR A 311 23.20 17.87 -6.33
C TYR A 311 22.34 17.24 -7.43
N ASN A 312 21.41 18.06 -7.92
CA ASN A 312 20.45 17.74 -8.98
C ASN A 312 19.64 16.49 -8.65
N ALA A 313 19.12 16.40 -7.43
CA ALA A 313 18.35 15.26 -6.94
C ALA A 313 17.10 15.71 -6.19
N PHE A 314 16.02 14.93 -6.31
CA PHE A 314 14.88 15.01 -5.40
C PHE A 314 15.23 14.28 -4.11
N ASP A 315 14.86 14.89 -2.98
CA ASP A 315 14.96 14.29 -1.67
C ASP A 315 13.75 13.39 -1.41
N VAL A 316 13.98 12.09 -1.26
CA VAL A 316 12.92 11.10 -1.08
C VAL A 316 12.89 10.68 0.38
N THR A 317 11.74 10.81 1.04
CA THR A 317 11.60 10.44 2.45
C THR A 317 10.47 9.44 2.65
N ILE A 318 10.74 8.39 3.42
CA ILE A 318 9.78 7.34 3.76
C ILE A 318 9.56 7.38 5.26
N ARG A 319 8.30 7.47 5.68
CA ARG A 319 7.91 7.42 7.10
C ARG A 319 6.79 6.43 7.35
N VAL A 320 6.74 5.88 8.56
CA VAL A 320 5.60 5.10 9.05
C VAL A 320 4.71 6.02 9.87
N ALA A 321 3.40 5.88 9.74
CA ALA A 321 2.44 6.61 10.54
C ALA A 321 1.15 5.82 10.77
N ASN A 322 0.46 6.08 11.87
CA ASN A 322 -0.90 5.59 12.10
C ASN A 322 -1.76 6.61 12.86
N ASP A 323 -3.05 6.32 12.94
CA ASP A 323 -4.05 7.22 13.51
C ASP A 323 -3.91 7.37 15.05
N PHE A 324 -3.12 6.50 15.69
CA PHE A 324 -2.90 6.51 17.15
C PHE A 324 -1.70 7.34 17.57
N CYS A 325 -0.59 7.19 16.86
CA CYS A 325 0.73 7.72 17.23
C CYS A 325 1.23 8.83 16.30
N GLY A 326 0.52 9.14 15.22
CA GLY A 326 1.03 10.03 14.19
C GLY A 326 2.25 9.40 13.51
N ASN A 327 3.33 10.16 13.35
CA ASN A 327 4.56 9.65 12.74
C ASN A 327 5.34 8.77 13.74
N LEU A 328 5.81 7.63 13.26
CA LEU A 328 6.50 6.61 14.03
C LEU A 328 7.95 6.43 13.56
N GLY A 329 8.84 6.22 14.52
CA GLY A 329 10.25 5.96 14.27
C GLY A 329 10.97 7.11 13.58
N THR A 330 12.18 6.82 13.10
CA THR A 330 12.97 7.76 12.29
C THR A 330 12.65 7.53 10.82
N PRO A 331 12.34 8.57 10.03
CA PRO A 331 12.14 8.42 8.60
C PRO A 331 13.42 7.95 7.92
N ILE A 332 13.28 7.17 6.85
CA ILE A 332 14.39 6.84 5.96
C ILE A 332 14.46 7.90 4.86
N SER A 333 15.66 8.39 4.60
CA SER A 333 15.94 9.28 3.48
C SER A 333 16.67 8.52 2.36
N SER A 334 16.29 8.84 1.12
CA SER A 334 16.93 8.41 -0.12
C SER A 334 16.90 9.59 -1.09
N TYR A 335 17.35 9.40 -2.33
CA TYR A 335 17.31 10.44 -3.35
C TYR A 335 17.12 9.86 -4.73
N ALA A 336 16.54 10.66 -5.63
CA ALA A 336 16.42 10.33 -7.05
C ALA A 336 17.00 11.47 -7.91
N LYS A 337 17.98 11.15 -8.75
CA LYS A 337 18.45 12.01 -9.84
C LYS A 337 17.61 11.73 -11.07
N VAL A 338 16.74 12.67 -11.42
CA VAL A 338 15.85 12.55 -12.58
C VAL A 338 16.42 13.40 -13.69
N VAL A 339 16.82 12.77 -14.79
CA VAL A 339 17.51 13.41 -15.92
C VAL A 339 16.71 13.31 -17.21
N VAL A 340 16.75 14.37 -18.03
CA VAL A 340 16.21 14.33 -19.39
C VAL A 340 17.15 13.53 -20.30
N LYS A 341 16.61 12.55 -21.03
CA LYS A 341 17.40 11.77 -21.99
C LYS A 341 17.89 12.60 -23.18
N PRO A 342 19.00 12.23 -23.81
CA PRO A 342 19.40 12.77 -25.12
C PRO A 342 18.35 12.48 -26.19
N VAL A 343 18.23 13.37 -27.18
CA VAL A 343 17.36 13.20 -28.36
C VAL A 343 18.15 13.46 -29.62
N ASN A 344 18.25 12.45 -30.46
CA ASN A 344 18.80 12.58 -31.81
C ASN A 344 17.83 13.42 -32.68
N SER A 345 18.27 14.61 -33.11
CA SER A 345 17.65 15.40 -34.18
C SER A 345 18.67 16.00 -35.17
N PHE A 346 18.38 16.04 -36.48
CA PHE A 346 19.15 16.81 -37.46
C PHE A 346 18.26 17.43 -38.53
N THR A 347 18.69 18.54 -39.12
CA THR A 347 17.99 19.24 -40.20
C THR A 347 18.84 19.35 -41.44
N PHE A 348 18.22 19.40 -42.61
CA PHE A 348 18.92 19.55 -43.89
C PHE A 348 18.00 20.26 -44.91
N PRO A 349 18.57 20.87 -45.97
CA PRO A 349 17.77 21.43 -47.06
C PRO A 349 16.98 20.32 -47.79
N ASN A 350 15.66 20.46 -47.91
CA ASN A 350 14.80 19.54 -48.64
C ASN A 350 13.79 20.33 -49.49
N PRO A 351 13.81 20.24 -50.84
CA PRO A 351 14.68 19.38 -51.66
C PRO A 351 16.14 19.88 -51.72
N ALA A 352 17.06 18.99 -52.10
CA ALA A 352 18.47 19.30 -52.30
C ALA A 352 18.96 18.92 -53.71
N CYS A 353 19.88 19.71 -54.26
CA CYS A 353 20.43 19.47 -55.59
C CYS A 353 21.44 18.32 -55.60
N THR A 354 21.42 17.51 -56.65
CA THR A 354 22.48 16.51 -56.89
C THR A 354 23.82 17.17 -57.14
N ASN A 355 24.88 16.41 -56.86
CA ASN A 355 26.28 16.82 -56.99
C ASN A 355 26.66 18.11 -56.24
N SER A 356 25.80 18.55 -55.32
CA SER A 356 26.00 19.72 -54.46
C SER A 356 26.30 19.27 -53.03
N ASN A 357 27.08 20.06 -52.30
CA ASN A 357 27.28 19.81 -50.87
C ASN A 357 25.96 20.01 -50.13
N ILE A 358 25.47 18.97 -49.47
CA ILE A 358 24.31 19.04 -48.57
C ILE A 358 24.83 19.04 -47.14
N THR A 359 24.48 20.06 -46.38
CA THR A 359 24.81 20.16 -44.96
C THR A 359 23.66 19.63 -44.10
N PHE A 360 23.95 18.58 -43.35
CA PHE A 360 23.10 18.04 -42.29
C PHE A 360 23.52 18.69 -40.98
N THR A 361 22.70 19.62 -40.50
CA THR A 361 22.93 20.36 -39.27
C THR A 361 22.48 19.55 -38.06
N ASN A 362 23.37 19.36 -37.10
CA ASN A 362 23.05 18.61 -35.88
C ASN A 362 22.21 19.47 -34.92
N THR A 363 20.94 19.11 -34.76
CA THR A 363 19.98 19.77 -33.86
C THR A 363 19.66 18.93 -32.62
N SER A 364 20.47 17.91 -32.32
CA SER A 364 20.25 17.02 -31.19
C SER A 364 20.28 17.75 -29.85
N LEU A 365 19.49 17.22 -28.90
CA LEU A 365 19.55 17.58 -27.50
C LEU A 365 20.47 16.60 -26.78
N LEU A 366 21.40 17.11 -25.99
CA LEU A 366 22.38 16.29 -25.25
C LEU A 366 21.79 15.60 -24.03
N GLY A 367 20.61 16.02 -23.57
CA GLY A 367 20.10 15.58 -22.27
C GLY A 367 20.97 16.06 -21.11
N GLU A 368 20.72 15.53 -19.92
CA GLU A 368 21.36 15.94 -18.67
C GLU A 368 22.31 14.84 -18.15
N ASN A 369 23.46 15.25 -17.62
CA ASN A 369 24.45 14.33 -17.06
C ASN A 369 24.09 13.94 -15.60
N PRO A 370 23.74 12.67 -15.32
CA PRO A 370 23.38 12.22 -13.97
C PRO A 370 24.56 12.25 -12.98
N ASN A 371 25.79 12.31 -13.48
CA ASN A 371 27.01 12.34 -12.66
C ASN A 371 27.44 13.76 -12.28
N THR A 372 26.65 14.79 -12.61
CA THR A 372 26.94 16.16 -12.17
C THR A 372 26.95 16.24 -10.64
N THR A 373 28.04 16.76 -10.07
CA THR A 373 28.30 16.91 -8.62
C THR A 373 28.34 18.37 -8.16
N SER A 374 27.81 19.29 -8.97
CA SER A 374 27.71 20.72 -8.68
C SER A 374 26.27 21.22 -8.82
N PRO A 375 25.91 22.40 -8.28
CA PRO A 375 24.62 23.02 -8.55
C PRO A 375 24.37 23.21 -10.05
N GLY A 376 23.14 22.92 -10.49
CA GLY A 376 22.74 22.99 -11.89
C GLY A 376 23.20 21.77 -12.69
N CYS A 377 22.48 21.47 -13.77
CA CYS A 377 22.81 20.33 -14.63
C CYS A 377 23.82 20.73 -15.67
N THR A 378 24.77 19.82 -15.91
CA THR A 378 25.61 19.90 -17.10
C THR A 378 25.00 19.06 -18.22
N PRO A 379 25.13 19.47 -19.49
CA PRO A 379 24.76 18.64 -20.62
C PRO A 379 25.50 17.30 -20.59
N ASN A 380 24.85 16.23 -21.06
CA ASN A 380 25.53 14.95 -21.17
C ASN A 380 26.68 14.99 -22.20
N ASN A 381 27.68 14.12 -22.03
CA ASN A 381 28.80 14.00 -22.97
C ASN A 381 28.53 12.87 -23.96
N VAL A 382 27.88 13.21 -25.07
CA VAL A 382 27.45 12.25 -26.10
C VAL A 382 28.08 12.60 -27.44
N THR A 383 28.41 11.55 -28.20
CA THR A 383 29.03 11.67 -29.53
C THR A 383 28.17 11.00 -30.60
N TYR A 384 28.32 11.43 -31.86
CA TYR A 384 27.45 11.05 -32.96
C TYR A 384 28.21 10.39 -34.10
N ASN A 385 27.64 9.30 -34.62
CA ASN A 385 28.07 8.58 -35.81
C ASN A 385 27.12 8.89 -36.97
N TRP A 386 27.65 9.25 -38.13
CA TRP A 386 26.88 9.55 -39.34
C TRP A 386 27.01 8.43 -40.36
N PHE A 387 25.87 8.02 -40.89
CA PHE A 387 25.77 6.95 -41.88
C PHE A 387 25.09 7.46 -43.14
N VAL A 388 25.62 7.07 -44.29
CA VAL A 388 25.02 7.29 -45.61
C VAL A 388 24.75 5.93 -46.21
N ASP A 389 23.49 5.67 -46.56
CA ASP A 389 23.02 4.40 -47.12
C ASP A 389 23.40 3.16 -46.27
N GLY A 390 23.47 3.36 -44.95
CA GLY A 390 23.82 2.33 -43.97
C GLY A 390 25.32 2.15 -43.73
N VAL A 391 26.19 2.85 -44.46
CA VAL A 391 27.65 2.82 -44.27
C VAL A 391 28.08 3.95 -43.34
N LEU A 392 28.91 3.63 -42.34
CA LEU A 392 29.48 4.62 -41.43
C LEU A 392 30.46 5.52 -42.20
N VAL A 393 30.22 6.83 -42.20
CA VAL A 393 31.06 7.82 -42.89
C VAL A 393 31.86 8.65 -41.89
N GLU A 394 31.25 9.03 -40.77
CA GLU A 394 31.92 9.79 -39.71
C GLU A 394 31.60 9.18 -38.35
N ALA A 395 32.60 9.06 -37.49
CA ALA A 395 32.47 8.44 -36.18
C ALA A 395 32.79 9.41 -35.03
N ASN A 396 32.10 9.23 -33.90
CA ASN A 396 32.31 9.89 -32.61
C ASN A 396 32.45 11.42 -32.70
N LYS A 397 31.67 12.06 -33.58
CA LYS A 397 31.72 13.50 -33.75
C LYS A 397 30.97 14.22 -32.63
N PRO A 398 31.44 15.40 -32.19
CA PRO A 398 30.74 16.18 -31.18
C PRO A 398 29.41 16.72 -31.73
N ARG A 399 28.54 17.18 -30.83
CA ARG A 399 27.29 17.87 -31.20
C ARG A 399 27.47 19.05 -32.15
N SER A 400 28.58 19.77 -32.03
CA SER A 400 28.91 20.92 -32.87
C SER A 400 29.24 20.55 -34.33
N PHE A 401 29.44 19.27 -34.64
CA PHE A 401 29.77 18.83 -35.99
C PHE A 401 28.52 18.74 -36.88
N ASN A 402 28.55 19.48 -37.99
CA ASN A 402 27.59 19.35 -39.09
C ASN A 402 28.18 18.43 -40.17
N PHE A 403 27.42 17.43 -40.58
CA PHE A 403 27.87 16.48 -41.60
C PHE A 403 27.61 17.05 -43.00
N VAL A 404 28.60 16.97 -43.88
CA VAL A 404 28.49 17.43 -45.26
C VAL A 404 28.78 16.28 -46.20
N THR A 405 27.87 15.99 -47.11
CA THR A 405 28.06 14.97 -48.14
C THR A 405 27.43 15.38 -49.47
N LYS A 406 27.83 14.73 -50.56
CA LYS A 406 27.28 14.90 -51.91
C LYS A 406 26.60 13.61 -52.36
N PHE A 407 25.49 13.75 -53.07
CA PHE A 407 24.84 12.64 -53.76
C PHE A 407 24.96 12.82 -55.26
N LEU A 408 25.63 11.89 -55.94
CA LEU A 408 25.94 12.00 -57.36
C LEU A 408 24.76 11.62 -58.27
N HIS A 409 23.74 10.96 -57.72
CA HIS A 409 22.60 10.46 -58.50
C HIS A 409 21.27 10.87 -57.85
N CYS A 410 20.30 11.29 -58.68
CA CYS A 410 18.90 11.47 -58.29
C CYS A 410 18.28 10.09 -58.10
N HIS A 411 18.50 9.46 -56.95
CA HIS A 411 17.74 8.27 -56.57
C HIS A 411 16.71 8.65 -55.52
N CYS A 412 15.45 8.33 -55.80
CA CYS A 412 14.37 8.34 -54.82
C CYS A 412 14.64 7.26 -53.77
N GLY A 413 15.49 7.51 -52.77
CA GLY A 413 15.84 6.47 -51.78
C GLY A 413 17.12 6.60 -50.98
N ASN A 414 17.98 7.61 -51.22
CA ASN A 414 19.19 7.78 -50.39
C ASN A 414 18.78 8.04 -48.93
N THR A 415 19.41 7.33 -47.99
CA THR A 415 19.04 7.39 -46.57
C THR A 415 20.24 7.85 -45.75
N VAL A 416 20.09 9.00 -45.08
CA VAL A 416 21.04 9.43 -44.06
C VAL A 416 20.51 9.03 -42.69
N LYS A 417 21.38 8.40 -41.89
CA LYS A 417 21.07 7.99 -40.52
C LYS A 417 22.13 8.46 -39.57
N ARG A 418 21.75 8.64 -38.32
CA ARG A 418 22.68 8.98 -37.25
C ARG A 418 22.43 8.13 -36.01
N GLY A 419 23.51 7.76 -35.32
CA GLY A 419 23.50 7.03 -34.05
C GLY A 419 24.36 7.72 -32.98
N GLU A 420 24.09 7.44 -31.71
CA GLU A 420 24.73 8.06 -30.54
C GLU A 420 25.64 7.07 -29.79
N ASN A 421 26.70 7.57 -29.13
CA ASN A 421 27.65 6.81 -28.31
C ASN A 421 28.02 7.54 -26.98
N PRO A 422 28.18 6.82 -25.84
CA PRO A 422 28.00 5.37 -25.67
C PRO A 422 26.52 4.94 -25.59
N PRO A 423 26.18 3.71 -25.99
CA PRO A 423 24.80 3.25 -26.10
C PRO A 423 24.28 2.78 -24.74
N GLU A 424 24.03 3.67 -23.78
CA GLU A 424 23.27 3.27 -22.59
C GLU A 424 21.83 2.94 -23.01
N ARG A 425 21.58 1.63 -23.22
CA ARG A 425 20.31 0.93 -23.39
C ARG A 425 19.18 1.74 -24.05
N LEU A 426 19.28 1.99 -25.35
CA LEU A 426 18.24 1.79 -26.38
C LEU A 426 18.74 2.38 -27.71
N LEU A 427 18.71 1.57 -28.76
CA LEU A 427 19.06 1.93 -30.13
C LEU A 427 18.09 3.00 -30.67
N TRP A 428 18.47 4.28 -30.61
CA TRP A 428 17.69 5.36 -31.22
C TRP A 428 18.36 5.85 -32.51
N GLN A 429 17.95 5.28 -33.64
CA GLN A 429 18.34 5.74 -34.98
C GLN A 429 17.30 6.71 -35.53
N GLU A 430 17.72 7.91 -35.88
CA GLU A 430 16.91 8.81 -36.70
C GLU A 430 17.22 8.52 -38.18
N LYS A 431 16.17 8.29 -38.98
CA LYS A 431 16.26 7.94 -40.41
C LYS A 431 15.51 8.97 -41.23
N SER A 432 16.20 9.61 -42.17
CA SER A 432 15.58 10.53 -43.13
C SER A 432 15.87 10.03 -44.53
N LYS A 433 14.82 9.95 -45.37
CA LYS A 433 14.93 9.67 -46.80
C LYS A 433 14.97 11.00 -47.56
N LEU A 434 15.91 11.11 -48.48
CA LEU A 434 16.06 12.22 -49.43
C LEU A 434 15.31 11.93 -50.72
#